data_AF-A0A0D7X5Y0-F1
#
_entry.id   AF-A0A0D7X5Y0-F1
#
_cell.length_a   1.000
_cell.length_b   1.000
_cell.length_c   1.000
_cell.angle_alpha   90.00
_cell.angle_beta   90.00
_cell.angle_gamma   90.00
#
_symmetry.space_group_name_H-M   'P 1'
#
loop_
_entity.id
_entity.type
_entity.pdbx_description
1 polymer ?
#
loop_
_entity_poly.entity_id
_entity_poly.type
_entity_poly.pdbx_seq_one_letter_code
_entity_poly.pdbx_strand_id
1 'polypeptide(L)'
;MELSRSQQLAQEYITNYARSRKNEVEQTIREILQMSSIELKTFEDAITKLKSHASIALHFHPDRLDPTMKSVAEALLEQGIYKSQFETFLSNGSVSAFSGGERDVWENKMFGGAYQINGSTNSERPKYGALNVMLHPDGPAPRFGSCYFLLSTEVSHRCTYTYLDSHQDPKEKGTYEEFDLILAALMRDAFYSDFAIGERNLTVRKLIDHMLVNLEKPFQNPSNKEPNRNLNHYIEAQVHGDIFLKEDVKMLVADPSFKGTHTGRILEQICLKYSVDLYWHMGFTLLVDEVPMNFRGPSMPSLAKRIAQSDFIDVNMIGSAAMDLKRNPSNWSDRGTYKEVLQELKLLWHVLVRYGKPMEK
;
A
#
# COMPACT_ATOMS: atom_id res chain seq x y z
N MET A 1 16.79 12.82 -6.61
CA MET A 1 16.83 13.26 -5.20
C MET A 1 18.05 12.65 -4.54
N GLU A 2 18.82 13.42 -3.78
CA GLU A 2 19.93 12.91 -2.99
C GLU A 2 19.41 12.33 -1.67
N LEU A 3 19.84 11.10 -1.34
CA LEU A 3 19.43 10.43 -0.11
C LEU A 3 20.35 10.83 1.04
N SER A 4 19.79 10.91 2.25
CA SER A 4 20.60 11.16 3.45
C SER A 4 21.47 9.97 3.81
N ARG A 5 22.41 10.16 4.73
CA ARG A 5 23.33 9.09 5.18
C ARG A 5 22.58 7.87 5.73
N SER A 6 21.54 8.07 6.54
CA SER A 6 20.75 6.97 7.11
C SER A 6 20.03 6.18 6.02
N GLN A 7 19.49 6.86 5.03
CA GLN A 7 18.80 6.26 3.88
C GLN A 7 19.75 5.46 2.98
N GLN A 8 20.94 6.00 2.71
CA GLN A 8 21.98 5.29 1.94
C GLN A 8 22.44 4.02 2.67
N LEU A 9 22.69 4.11 3.98
CA LEU A 9 23.08 2.95 4.80
C LEU A 9 21.98 1.87 4.83
N ALA A 10 20.70 2.28 4.88
CA ALA A 10 19.59 1.35 4.84
C ALA A 10 19.55 0.56 3.51
N GLN A 11 19.74 1.24 2.38
CA GLN A 11 19.79 0.58 1.06
C GLN A 11 21.02 -0.30 0.90
N GLU A 12 22.19 0.16 1.38
CA GLU A 12 23.42 -0.62 1.35
C GLU A 12 23.29 -1.90 2.18
N TYR A 13 22.69 -1.82 3.37
CA TYR A 13 22.43 -2.98 4.22
C TYR A 13 21.59 -4.05 3.50
N ILE A 14 20.46 -3.64 2.90
CA ILE A 14 19.59 -4.55 2.15
C ILE A 14 20.28 -5.08 0.88
N THR A 15 21.05 -4.25 0.19
CA THR A 15 21.82 -4.66 -1.01
C THR A 15 22.83 -5.74 -0.66
N ASN A 16 23.61 -5.55 0.41
CA ASN A 16 24.58 -6.53 0.88
C ASN A 16 23.90 -7.82 1.36
N TYR A 17 22.76 -7.69 2.05
CA TYR A 17 21.93 -8.82 2.45
C TYR A 17 21.50 -9.66 1.23
N ALA A 18 20.98 -9.02 0.18
CA ALA A 18 20.52 -9.70 -1.02
C ALA A 18 21.66 -10.36 -1.80
N ARG A 19 22.78 -9.63 -2.01
CA ARG A 19 23.97 -10.16 -2.70
C ARG A 19 24.53 -11.42 -2.05
N SER A 20 24.56 -11.48 -0.72
CA SER A 20 25.06 -12.65 0.00
C SER A 20 24.23 -13.93 -0.24
N ARG A 21 23.04 -13.83 -0.83
CA ARG A 21 22.12 -14.94 -1.12
C ARG A 21 21.92 -15.19 -2.62
N LYS A 22 22.61 -14.46 -3.49
CA LYS A 22 22.38 -14.47 -4.94
C LYS A 22 22.47 -15.87 -5.55
N ASN A 23 23.50 -16.64 -5.23
CA ASN A 23 23.73 -17.96 -5.83
C ASN A 23 22.59 -18.96 -5.55
N GLU A 24 22.06 -18.99 -4.33
CA GLU A 24 20.94 -19.87 -3.94
C GLU A 24 19.66 -19.51 -4.73
N VAL A 25 19.44 -18.21 -4.93
CA VAL A 25 18.27 -17.65 -5.60
C VAL A 25 18.31 -17.88 -7.10
N GLU A 26 19.47 -17.69 -7.74
CA GLU A 26 19.66 -17.93 -9.17
C GLU A 26 19.36 -19.39 -9.55
N GLN A 27 19.76 -20.34 -8.71
CA GLN A 27 19.44 -21.75 -8.93
C GLN A 27 17.91 -21.97 -8.89
N THR A 28 17.24 -21.43 -7.87
CA THR A 28 15.77 -21.54 -7.72
C THR A 28 15.04 -20.98 -8.94
N ILE A 29 15.45 -19.80 -9.43
CA ILE A 29 14.85 -19.17 -10.62
C ILE A 29 15.06 -20.06 -11.85
N ARG A 30 16.28 -20.55 -12.09
CA ARG A 30 16.59 -21.42 -13.24
C ARG A 30 15.76 -22.69 -13.24
N GLU A 31 15.59 -23.34 -12.09
CA GLU A 31 14.77 -24.54 -11.94
C GLU A 31 13.30 -24.27 -12.30
N ILE A 32 12.72 -23.19 -11.77
CA ILE A 32 11.33 -22.81 -12.08
C ILE A 32 11.15 -22.48 -13.57
N LEU A 33 12.10 -21.74 -14.16
CA LEU A 33 12.06 -21.41 -15.60
C LEU A 33 12.10 -22.67 -16.47
N GLN A 34 13.01 -23.61 -16.14
CA GLN A 34 13.12 -24.88 -16.85
C GLN A 34 11.82 -25.70 -16.76
N MET A 35 11.27 -25.85 -15.55
CA MET A 35 10.02 -26.60 -15.35
C MET A 35 8.81 -25.92 -15.99
N SER A 36 8.86 -24.59 -16.16
CA SER A 36 7.80 -23.81 -16.82
C SER A 36 8.01 -23.67 -18.33
N SER A 37 9.07 -24.25 -18.91
CA SER A 37 9.46 -24.08 -20.31
C SER A 37 9.60 -22.61 -20.74
N ILE A 38 10.21 -21.78 -19.90
CA ILE A 38 10.45 -20.35 -20.16
C ILE A 38 11.94 -20.14 -20.40
N GLU A 39 12.29 -19.51 -21.53
CA GLU A 39 13.67 -19.17 -21.82
C GLU A 39 14.19 -18.06 -20.89
N LEU A 40 15.45 -18.16 -20.47
CA LEU A 40 16.10 -17.16 -19.62
C LEU A 40 16.00 -15.74 -20.20
N LYS A 41 16.18 -15.61 -21.51
CA LYS A 41 16.09 -14.31 -22.19
C LYS A 41 14.69 -13.68 -22.06
N THR A 42 13.64 -14.48 -22.21
CA THR A 42 12.25 -14.01 -22.04
C THR A 42 12.01 -13.52 -20.61
N PHE A 43 12.58 -14.21 -19.62
CA PHE A 43 12.52 -13.81 -18.23
C PHE A 43 13.27 -12.50 -17.96
N GLU A 44 14.49 -12.35 -18.48
CA GLU A 44 15.29 -11.11 -18.36
C GLU A 44 14.58 -9.90 -19.00
N ASP A 45 13.94 -10.09 -20.15
CA ASP A 45 13.14 -9.04 -20.81
C ASP A 45 11.92 -8.66 -19.97
N ALA A 46 11.27 -9.63 -19.32
CA ALA A 46 10.14 -9.39 -18.42
C ALA A 46 10.56 -8.63 -17.15
N ILE A 47 11.72 -8.95 -16.56
CA ILE A 47 12.27 -8.18 -15.43
C ILE A 47 12.59 -6.75 -15.86
N THR A 48 13.15 -6.57 -17.06
CA THR A 48 13.42 -5.23 -17.60
C THR A 48 12.12 -4.43 -17.68
N LYS A 49 11.05 -5.03 -18.23
CA LYS A 49 9.73 -4.39 -18.30
C LYS A 49 9.15 -4.10 -16.91
N LEU A 50 9.29 -5.02 -15.96
CA LEU A 50 8.89 -4.81 -14.57
C LEU A 50 9.58 -3.59 -13.96
N LYS A 51 10.92 -3.55 -14.01
CA LYS A 51 11.72 -2.49 -13.39
C LYS A 51 11.45 -1.11 -14.04
N SER A 52 11.27 -1.07 -15.36
CA SER A 52 11.05 0.19 -16.08
C SER A 52 9.64 0.75 -16.01
N HIS A 53 8.62 -0.08 -15.74
CA HIS A 53 7.22 0.34 -15.87
C HIS A 53 6.35 0.14 -14.63
N ALA A 54 6.75 -0.72 -13.67
CA ALA A 54 5.96 -0.88 -12.45
C ALA A 54 6.14 0.31 -11.51
N SER A 55 5.05 1.04 -11.28
CA SER A 55 4.97 2.10 -10.28
C SER A 55 4.75 1.55 -8.88
N ILE A 56 5.14 2.34 -7.87
CA ILE A 56 4.77 2.10 -6.48
C ILE A 56 3.46 2.82 -6.17
N ALA A 57 2.56 2.14 -5.47
CA ALA A 57 1.32 2.73 -4.95
C ALA A 57 1.45 3.06 -3.46
N LEU A 58 1.06 4.29 -3.09
CA LEU A 58 0.94 4.71 -1.68
C LEU A 58 -0.54 4.81 -1.33
N HIS A 59 -1.04 3.83 -0.57
CA HIS A 59 -2.43 3.82 -0.09
C HIS A 59 -2.61 4.68 1.16
N PHE A 60 -3.69 5.46 1.21
CA PHE A 60 -4.05 6.29 2.35
C PHE A 60 -5.56 6.51 2.47
N HIS A 61 -6.00 6.96 3.64
CA HIS A 61 -7.36 7.47 3.85
C HIS A 61 -7.31 8.99 3.94
N PRO A 62 -7.97 9.72 3.02
CA PRO A 62 -7.83 11.18 2.90
C PRO A 62 -8.45 11.96 4.06
N ASP A 63 -9.43 11.38 4.75
CA ASP A 63 -10.22 12.00 5.81
C ASP A 63 -9.60 11.93 7.22
N ARG A 64 -8.53 11.14 7.41
CA ARG A 64 -7.97 10.91 8.76
C ARG A 64 -7.38 12.18 9.33
N LEU A 65 -7.72 12.49 10.58
CA LEU A 65 -7.29 13.71 11.27
C LEU A 65 -6.01 13.51 12.07
N ASP A 66 -5.02 14.36 11.81
CA ASP A 66 -3.77 14.43 12.56
C ASP A 66 -3.99 15.01 13.98
N PRO A 67 -2.95 15.09 14.84
CA PRO A 67 -3.07 15.70 16.17
C PRO A 67 -3.50 17.18 16.18
N THR A 68 -3.35 17.89 15.07
CA THR A 68 -3.77 19.30 14.89
C THR A 68 -5.19 19.43 14.32
N MET A 69 -5.91 18.32 14.20
CA MET A 69 -7.27 18.24 13.63
C MET A 69 -7.35 18.58 12.14
N LYS A 70 -6.22 18.46 11.43
CA LYS A 70 -6.16 18.60 9.98
C LYS A 70 -6.23 17.22 9.33
N SER A 71 -7.05 17.09 8.29
CA SER A 71 -7.15 15.85 7.52
C SER A 71 -5.90 15.59 6.68
N VAL A 72 -5.65 14.32 6.36
CA VAL A 72 -4.58 13.93 5.43
C VAL A 72 -4.67 14.69 4.11
N ALA A 73 -5.87 14.83 3.54
CA ALA A 73 -6.07 15.57 2.30
C ALA A 73 -5.71 17.06 2.44
N GLU A 74 -6.12 17.72 3.53
CA GLU A 74 -5.74 19.12 3.78
C GLU A 74 -4.23 19.30 3.92
N ALA A 75 -3.57 18.41 4.67
CA ALA A 75 -2.12 18.45 4.85
C ALA A 75 -1.37 18.22 3.52
N LEU A 76 -1.84 17.27 2.69
CA LEU A 76 -1.28 17.03 1.36
C LEU A 76 -1.47 18.23 0.43
N LEU A 77 -2.65 18.86 0.45
CA LEU A 77 -2.93 20.06 -0.36
C LEU A 77 -2.04 21.23 0.03
N GLU A 78 -1.83 21.44 1.32
CA GLU A 78 -1.01 22.55 1.82
C GLU A 78 0.47 22.31 1.55
N GLN A 79 0.98 21.15 1.96
CA GLN A 79 2.41 20.88 2.08
C GLN A 79 3.01 20.27 0.81
N GLY A 80 2.23 19.53 0.01
CA GLY A 80 2.71 18.88 -1.20
C GLY A 80 3.72 17.75 -0.95
N ILE A 81 3.79 17.21 0.27
CA ILE A 81 4.74 16.16 0.67
C ILE A 81 3.96 15.02 1.33
N TYR A 82 4.23 13.79 0.90
CA TYR A 82 3.71 12.59 1.56
C TYR A 82 4.60 12.19 2.73
N LYS A 83 4.03 12.14 3.93
CA LYS A 83 4.74 11.95 5.20
C LYS A 83 4.51 10.57 5.81
N SER A 84 5.50 10.10 6.56
CA SER A 84 5.45 8.83 7.27
C SER A 84 4.60 8.91 8.55
N GLN A 85 4.38 7.75 9.18
CA GLN A 85 3.75 7.68 10.49
C GLN A 85 4.58 8.35 11.60
N PHE A 86 5.91 8.34 11.48
CA PHE A 86 6.82 9.00 12.43
C PHE A 86 6.69 10.52 12.44
N GLU A 87 6.14 11.09 11.37
CA GLU A 87 5.93 12.53 11.21
C GLU A 87 4.48 12.93 11.46
N THR A 88 3.53 12.11 11.02
CA THR A 88 2.09 12.42 11.08
C THR A 88 1.43 11.96 12.37
N PHE A 89 2.01 10.97 13.05
CA PHE A 89 1.38 10.24 14.16
C PHE A 89 0.04 9.58 13.78
N LEU A 90 -0.21 9.42 12.49
CA LEU A 90 -1.42 8.80 11.97
C LEU A 90 -1.23 7.30 11.78
N SER A 91 -2.26 6.53 12.09
CA SER A 91 -2.31 5.10 11.78
C SER A 91 -3.70 4.70 11.36
N ASN A 92 -3.79 3.59 10.64
CA ASN A 92 -5.04 2.87 10.44
C ASN A 92 -5.21 1.78 11.51
N GLY A 93 -4.81 1.98 12.78
CA GLY A 93 -5.16 1.05 13.88
C GLY A 93 -4.13 0.88 15.00
N SER A 94 -2.84 1.10 14.75
CA SER A 94 -1.82 1.19 15.82
C SER A 94 -0.74 2.20 15.45
N VAL A 95 -0.46 3.13 16.37
CA VAL A 95 0.66 4.07 16.27
C VAL A 95 1.82 3.49 17.08
N SER A 96 2.71 2.77 16.41
CA SER A 96 3.92 2.18 17.01
C SER A 96 5.22 2.82 16.51
N ALA A 97 5.12 3.90 15.72
CA ALA A 97 6.24 4.63 15.13
C ALA A 97 6.78 5.73 16.07
N PHE A 98 7.49 5.30 17.12
CA PHE A 98 8.25 6.16 18.02
C PHE A 98 9.48 5.39 18.50
N SER A 99 10.48 6.08 19.06
CA SER A 99 11.71 5.43 19.55
C SER A 99 11.38 4.31 20.55
N GLY A 100 11.85 3.09 20.26
CA GLY A 100 11.56 1.89 21.05
C GLY A 100 10.16 1.26 20.85
N GLY A 101 9.30 1.83 20.00
CA GLY A 101 8.04 1.22 19.58
C GLY A 101 8.22 0.06 18.60
N GLU A 102 7.18 -0.74 18.38
CA GLU A 102 7.27 -1.96 17.54
C GLU A 102 7.81 -1.69 16.14
N ARG A 103 7.39 -0.58 15.50
CA ARG A 103 7.87 -0.20 14.18
C ARG A 103 9.34 0.22 14.20
N ASP A 104 9.77 0.90 15.26
CA ASP A 104 11.16 1.27 15.40
C ASP A 104 12.06 0.03 15.58
N VAL A 105 11.61 -0.94 16.38
CA VAL A 105 12.31 -2.21 16.60
C VAL A 105 12.41 -3.03 15.33
N TRP A 106 11.32 -3.17 14.55
CA TRP A 106 11.41 -3.93 13.30
C TRP A 106 12.26 -3.20 12.25
N GLU A 107 12.21 -1.85 12.19
CA GLU A 107 12.97 -1.10 11.18
C GLU A 107 14.46 -1.14 11.51
N ASN A 108 14.80 -1.11 12.81
CA ASN A 108 16.16 -1.36 13.28
C ASN A 108 16.68 -2.73 12.78
N LYS A 109 15.89 -3.80 12.95
CA LYS A 109 16.27 -5.13 12.49
C LYS A 109 16.39 -5.20 10.96
N MET A 110 15.41 -4.65 10.26
CA MET A 110 15.32 -4.71 8.80
C MET A 110 16.45 -3.95 8.12
N PHE A 111 16.80 -2.76 8.62
CA PHE A 111 17.77 -1.87 8.00
C PHE A 111 19.12 -1.84 8.73
N GLY A 112 19.38 -2.81 9.61
CA GLY A 112 20.67 -2.93 10.30
C GLY A 112 21.02 -1.71 11.17
N GLY A 113 20.02 -1.08 11.78
CA GLY A 113 20.21 0.10 12.63
C GLY A 113 20.47 1.41 11.88
N ALA A 114 20.29 1.44 10.56
CA ALA A 114 20.60 2.62 9.75
C ALA A 114 19.86 3.91 10.17
N TYR A 115 18.66 3.77 10.73
CA TYR A 115 17.86 4.90 11.23
C TYR A 115 18.02 5.17 12.73
N GLN A 116 18.82 4.36 13.41
CA GLN A 116 19.12 4.48 14.83
C GLN A 116 20.50 5.14 15.07
N ILE A 117 21.22 5.47 13.98
CA ILE A 117 22.47 6.22 14.07
C ILE A 117 22.24 7.63 14.63
N ASN A 118 23.25 8.14 15.34
CA ASN A 118 23.20 9.50 15.86
C ASN A 118 23.07 10.52 14.72
N GLY A 119 22.12 11.46 14.85
CA GLY A 119 21.82 12.47 13.84
C GLY A 119 20.73 12.09 12.83
N SER A 120 20.24 10.85 12.83
CA SER A 120 19.08 10.49 12.00
C SER A 120 17.79 11.09 12.56
N THR A 121 16.87 11.49 11.68
CA THR A 121 15.59 12.11 12.06
C THR A 121 14.39 11.30 11.58
N ASN A 122 13.24 11.51 12.22
CA ASN A 122 11.99 10.83 11.90
C ASN A 122 11.51 11.04 10.45
N SER A 123 11.85 12.16 9.81
CA SER A 123 11.51 12.43 8.42
C SER A 123 12.33 11.61 7.41
N GLU A 124 13.51 11.11 7.85
CA GLU A 124 14.35 10.25 7.00
C GLU A 124 13.84 8.81 6.91
N ARG A 125 12.95 8.41 7.84
CA ARG A 125 12.37 7.07 7.90
C ARG A 125 11.58 6.77 6.62
N PRO A 126 11.50 5.49 6.20
CA PRO A 126 10.93 5.18 4.91
C PRO A 126 9.41 5.36 4.90
N LYS A 127 8.89 5.75 3.74
CA LYS A 127 7.45 5.78 3.45
C LYS A 127 7.06 4.44 2.83
N TYR A 128 5.94 3.87 3.23
CA TYR A 128 5.57 2.51 2.87
C TYR A 128 4.48 2.49 1.81
N GLY A 129 4.66 1.67 0.79
CA GLY A 129 3.72 1.42 -0.30
C GLY A 129 3.84 -0.02 -0.79
N ALA A 130 3.29 -0.29 -1.98
CA ALA A 130 3.44 -1.58 -2.63
C ALA A 130 3.67 -1.43 -4.14
N LEU A 131 4.45 -2.34 -4.72
CA LEU A 131 4.76 -2.34 -6.14
C LEU A 131 3.52 -2.80 -6.93
N ASN A 132 3.07 -1.99 -7.88
CA ASN A 132 1.84 -2.23 -8.65
C ASN A 132 2.09 -3.15 -9.85
N VAL A 133 2.41 -4.42 -9.58
CA VAL A 133 2.77 -5.40 -10.62
C VAL A 133 1.57 -5.85 -11.44
N MET A 134 0.43 -6.16 -10.80
CA MET A 134 -0.73 -6.74 -11.49
C MET A 134 -1.76 -5.71 -11.97
N LEU A 135 -1.49 -4.42 -11.75
CA LEU A 135 -2.33 -3.30 -12.20
C LEU A 135 -3.79 -3.41 -11.72
N HIS A 136 -3.99 -3.91 -10.49
CA HIS A 136 -5.32 -4.03 -9.88
C HIS A 136 -5.97 -2.64 -9.73
N PRO A 137 -7.27 -2.48 -10.05
CA PRO A 137 -7.93 -1.17 -10.06
C PRO A 137 -8.19 -0.62 -8.65
N ASP A 138 -8.17 -1.48 -7.63
CA ASP A 138 -8.16 -1.13 -6.20
C ASP A 138 -6.74 -1.00 -5.64
N GLY A 139 -5.72 -0.96 -6.51
CA GLY A 139 -4.31 -0.87 -6.15
C GLY A 139 -3.71 -2.18 -5.61
N PRO A 140 -2.38 -2.26 -5.43
CA PRO A 140 -1.71 -3.48 -4.99
C PRO A 140 -1.94 -3.82 -3.51
N ALA A 141 -2.34 -2.85 -2.68
CA ALA A 141 -2.51 -3.05 -1.23
C ALA A 141 -3.68 -2.24 -0.63
N PRO A 142 -4.94 -2.45 -1.08
CA PRO A 142 -6.12 -1.67 -0.66
C PRO A 142 -6.39 -1.69 0.84
N ARG A 143 -5.86 -2.68 1.59
CA ARG A 143 -6.03 -2.73 3.06
C ARG A 143 -5.52 -1.47 3.78
N PHE A 144 -4.62 -0.71 3.17
CA PHE A 144 -3.99 0.45 3.80
C PHE A 144 -4.70 1.78 3.53
N GLY A 145 -5.64 1.82 2.58
CA GLY A 145 -6.30 3.06 2.24
C GLY A 145 -7.27 2.91 1.07
N SER A 146 -8.31 3.73 1.11
CA SER A 146 -9.34 3.83 0.06
C SER A 146 -8.91 4.66 -1.14
N CYS A 147 -7.88 5.49 -0.99
CA CYS A 147 -7.26 6.21 -2.08
C CYS A 147 -5.81 5.77 -2.21
N TYR A 148 -5.23 5.91 -3.39
CA TYR A 148 -3.81 5.68 -3.57
C TYR A 148 -3.19 6.63 -4.61
N PHE A 149 -1.95 7.01 -4.34
CA PHE A 149 -1.10 7.65 -5.34
C PHE A 149 -0.33 6.60 -6.13
N LEU A 150 -0.18 6.78 -7.44
CA LEU A 150 0.83 6.08 -8.23
C LEU A 150 2.02 7.00 -8.46
N LEU A 151 3.18 6.51 -8.05
CA LEU A 151 4.44 7.25 -8.15
C LEU A 151 5.07 7.10 -9.54
N SER A 152 5.92 8.06 -9.89
CA SER A 152 6.88 7.95 -10.98
C SER A 152 7.76 6.72 -10.79
N THR A 153 8.07 6.01 -11.88
CA THR A 153 8.93 4.82 -11.86
C THR A 153 10.35 5.14 -11.37
N GLU A 154 10.81 6.38 -11.51
CA GLU A 154 12.10 6.86 -10.98
C GLU A 154 12.22 6.70 -9.45
N VAL A 155 11.10 6.69 -8.72
CA VAL A 155 11.10 6.49 -7.26
C VAL A 155 11.58 5.08 -6.90
N SER A 156 11.41 4.10 -7.78
CA SER A 156 11.81 2.72 -7.54
C SER A 156 13.30 2.56 -7.26
N HIS A 157 14.16 3.42 -7.84
CA HIS A 157 15.62 3.40 -7.63
C HIS A 157 16.04 3.68 -6.19
N ARG A 158 15.19 4.39 -5.43
CA ARG A 158 15.44 4.72 -4.02
C ARG A 158 14.59 3.89 -3.06
N CYS A 159 14.19 2.69 -3.47
CA CYS A 159 13.36 1.80 -2.68
C CYS A 159 14.11 0.52 -2.28
N THR A 160 13.75 0.03 -1.08
CA THR A 160 13.93 -1.37 -0.71
C THR A 160 12.59 -2.08 -0.82
N TYR A 161 12.61 -3.40 -0.87
CA TYR A 161 11.42 -4.21 -1.06
C TYR A 161 11.43 -5.43 -0.15
N THR A 162 10.24 -5.85 0.25
CA THR A 162 9.99 -7.16 0.87
C THR A 162 8.90 -7.88 0.11
N TYR A 163 9.02 -9.20 -0.03
CA TYR A 163 7.90 -10.02 -0.48
C TYR A 163 6.99 -10.24 0.73
N LEU A 164 5.77 -9.70 0.67
CA LEU A 164 4.84 -9.55 1.79
C LEU A 164 5.28 -8.51 2.84
N ASP A 165 4.60 -8.53 3.98
CA ASP A 165 4.59 -7.49 5.02
C ASP A 165 5.91 -7.47 5.82
N SER A 166 6.62 -6.33 5.81
CA SER A 166 7.95 -6.23 6.43
C SER A 166 7.97 -6.43 7.94
N HIS A 167 6.85 -6.24 8.65
CA HIS A 167 6.80 -6.48 10.10
C HIS A 167 7.04 -7.95 10.48
N GLN A 168 6.80 -8.87 9.55
CA GLN A 168 7.04 -10.29 9.72
C GLN A 168 8.52 -10.66 9.54
N ASP A 169 9.36 -9.68 9.19
CA ASP A 169 10.78 -9.85 8.91
C ASP A 169 11.04 -10.95 7.85
N PRO A 170 10.41 -10.87 6.66
CA PRO A 170 10.58 -11.90 5.64
C PRO A 170 12.06 -12.01 5.21
N LYS A 171 12.45 -13.20 4.74
CA LYS A 171 13.82 -13.40 4.21
C LYS A 171 13.98 -12.76 2.85
N GLU A 172 12.89 -12.68 2.11
CA GLU A 172 12.82 -12.18 0.75
C GLU A 172 12.82 -10.65 0.78
N LYS A 173 14.03 -10.08 0.75
CA LYS A 173 14.31 -8.64 0.78
C LYS A 173 15.25 -8.26 -0.35
N GLY A 174 15.05 -7.08 -0.92
CA GLY A 174 15.88 -6.62 -2.03
C GLY A 174 15.86 -5.12 -2.23
N THR A 175 16.68 -4.66 -3.17
CA THR A 175 16.66 -3.29 -3.70
C THR A 175 16.27 -3.32 -5.17
N TYR A 176 16.14 -2.15 -5.79
CA TYR A 176 15.93 -2.07 -7.24
C TYR A 176 17.01 -2.83 -8.03
N GLU A 177 18.27 -2.74 -7.61
CA GLU A 177 19.37 -3.44 -8.27
C GLU A 177 19.38 -4.93 -7.93
N GLU A 178 19.24 -5.28 -6.66
CA GLU A 178 19.30 -6.66 -6.16
C GLU A 178 17.89 -7.17 -5.83
N PHE A 179 17.10 -7.48 -6.87
CA PHE A 179 15.67 -7.80 -6.77
C PHE A 179 15.35 -9.30 -6.81
N ASP A 180 16.34 -10.15 -7.04
CA ASP A 180 16.15 -11.57 -7.36
C ASP A 180 15.47 -12.36 -6.22
N LEU A 181 15.74 -12.03 -4.96
CA LEU A 181 15.07 -12.65 -3.82
C LEU A 181 13.54 -12.46 -3.87
N ILE A 182 13.10 -11.27 -4.27
CA ILE A 182 11.68 -10.94 -4.41
C ILE A 182 11.08 -11.71 -5.59
N LEU A 183 11.80 -11.77 -6.71
CA LEU A 183 11.36 -12.48 -7.91
C LEU A 183 11.24 -13.99 -7.67
N ALA A 184 12.23 -14.59 -7.01
CA ALA A 184 12.17 -16.01 -6.67
C ALA A 184 10.98 -16.31 -5.75
N ALA A 185 10.69 -15.45 -4.78
CA ALA A 185 9.52 -15.57 -3.92
C ALA A 185 8.21 -15.56 -4.72
N LEU A 186 8.06 -14.54 -5.57
CA LEU A 186 6.91 -14.35 -6.45
C LEU A 186 6.71 -15.54 -7.39
N MET A 187 7.80 -16.01 -8.00
CA MET A 187 7.78 -17.14 -8.91
C MET A 187 7.47 -18.46 -8.19
N ARG A 188 7.98 -18.68 -6.98
CA ARG A 188 7.65 -19.88 -6.19
C ARG A 188 6.17 -19.93 -5.86
N ASP A 189 5.58 -18.82 -5.40
CA ASP A 189 4.14 -18.74 -5.10
C ASP A 189 3.31 -19.04 -6.36
N ALA A 190 3.64 -18.39 -7.48
CA ALA A 190 2.97 -18.63 -8.77
C ALA A 190 3.17 -20.06 -9.29
N PHE A 191 4.32 -20.68 -9.05
CA PHE A 191 4.65 -22.02 -9.54
C PHE A 191 3.98 -23.12 -8.71
N TYR A 192 4.01 -23.01 -7.38
CA TYR A 192 3.51 -24.08 -6.49
C TYR A 192 2.04 -23.94 -6.12
N SER A 193 1.48 -22.73 -6.17
CA SER A 193 0.12 -22.46 -5.70
C SER A 193 -0.82 -21.93 -6.79
N ASP A 194 -0.33 -21.69 -8.01
CA ASP A 194 -1.04 -20.94 -9.06
C ASP A 194 -1.67 -19.64 -8.50
N PHE A 195 -0.99 -19.01 -7.55
CA PHE A 195 -1.46 -17.83 -6.83
C PHE A 195 -0.26 -17.03 -6.35
N ALA A 196 -0.22 -15.75 -6.67
CA ALA A 196 0.78 -14.84 -6.09
C ALA A 196 0.26 -13.41 -6.07
N ILE A 197 0.71 -12.61 -5.10
CA ILE A 197 0.39 -11.17 -4.98
C ILE A 197 -1.09 -10.82 -5.18
N GLY A 198 -1.97 -11.70 -4.70
CA GLY A 198 -3.41 -11.53 -4.75
C GLY A 198 -4.09 -12.06 -6.00
N GLU A 199 -3.35 -12.50 -7.02
CA GLU A 199 -3.89 -13.00 -8.29
C GLU A 199 -4.11 -14.51 -8.22
N ARG A 200 -5.31 -14.99 -8.63
CA ARG A 200 -5.64 -16.42 -8.67
C ARG A 200 -5.41 -17.00 -10.06
N ASN A 201 -5.11 -18.30 -10.11
CA ASN A 201 -4.80 -19.02 -11.36
C ASN A 201 -3.62 -18.39 -12.13
N LEU A 202 -2.66 -17.83 -11.39
CA LEU A 202 -1.48 -17.14 -11.90
C LEU A 202 -0.31 -18.14 -11.95
N THR A 203 -0.07 -18.70 -13.13
CA THR A 203 1.14 -19.49 -13.39
C THR A 203 2.32 -18.56 -13.67
N VAL A 204 3.55 -19.09 -13.59
CA VAL A 204 4.76 -18.34 -13.95
C VAL A 204 4.70 -17.82 -15.38
N ARG A 205 4.18 -18.60 -16.33
CA ARG A 205 4.02 -18.18 -17.74
C ARG A 205 3.10 -16.96 -17.85
N LYS A 206 1.93 -17.00 -17.20
CA LYS A 206 0.97 -15.88 -17.19
C LYS A 206 1.56 -14.63 -16.54
N LEU A 207 2.34 -14.79 -15.47
CA LEU A 207 3.04 -13.70 -14.81
C LEU A 207 4.04 -13.03 -15.76
N ILE A 208 4.89 -13.81 -16.42
CA ILE A 208 5.90 -13.30 -17.37
C ILE A 208 5.23 -12.63 -18.57
N ASP A 209 4.19 -13.24 -19.14
CA ASP A 209 3.42 -12.62 -20.24
C ASP A 209 2.75 -11.32 -19.81
N HIS A 210 2.23 -11.27 -18.57
CA HIS A 210 1.68 -10.03 -18.03
C HIS A 210 2.73 -8.91 -17.95
N MET A 211 3.93 -9.21 -17.42
CA MET A 211 5.01 -8.23 -17.32
C MET A 211 5.44 -7.71 -18.69
N LEU A 212 5.56 -8.60 -19.68
CA LEU A 212 5.99 -8.25 -21.04
C LEU A 212 4.97 -7.40 -21.79
N VAL A 213 3.67 -7.66 -21.59
CA VAL A 213 2.61 -7.09 -22.44
C VAL A 213 1.84 -5.96 -21.76
N ASN A 214 1.56 -6.06 -20.46
CA ASN A 214 0.59 -5.18 -19.82
C ASN A 214 1.21 -4.01 -19.07
N LEU A 215 2.42 -4.14 -18.53
CA LEU A 215 3.06 -3.07 -17.74
C LEU A 215 3.38 -1.82 -18.58
N GLU A 216 3.69 -1.99 -19.86
CA GLU A 216 3.97 -0.87 -20.78
C GLU A 216 2.70 -0.18 -21.28
N LYS A 217 1.52 -0.78 -21.08
CA LYS A 217 0.27 -0.19 -21.58
C LYS A 217 -0.06 1.09 -20.81
N PRO A 218 -0.67 2.09 -21.47
CA PRO A 218 -1.20 3.25 -20.79
C PRO A 218 -2.14 2.86 -19.65
N PHE A 219 -2.12 3.64 -18.57
CA PHE A 219 -3.01 3.45 -17.45
C PHE A 219 -4.47 3.47 -17.91
N GLN A 220 -5.23 2.45 -17.51
CA GLN A 220 -6.62 2.30 -17.89
C GLN A 220 -7.53 2.76 -16.76
N ASN A 221 -8.57 3.51 -17.11
CA ASN A 221 -9.54 4.02 -16.15
C ASN A 221 -10.14 2.88 -15.28
N PRO A 222 -10.01 2.93 -13.94
CA PRO A 222 -10.42 1.85 -13.05
C PRO A 222 -11.93 1.85 -12.73
N SER A 223 -12.70 2.86 -13.15
CA SER A 223 -14.09 3.07 -12.71
C SER A 223 -15.08 1.93 -13.01
N ASN A 224 -14.80 1.08 -14.00
CA ASN A 224 -15.65 -0.06 -14.38
C ASN A 224 -14.91 -1.39 -14.32
N LYS A 225 -13.76 -1.45 -13.62
CA LYS A 225 -12.97 -2.68 -13.51
C LYS A 225 -13.24 -3.35 -12.18
N GLU A 226 -13.44 -4.67 -12.22
CA GLU A 226 -13.59 -5.48 -11.02
C GLU A 226 -12.34 -5.40 -10.13
N PRO A 227 -12.52 -5.28 -8.81
CA PRO A 227 -11.43 -5.12 -7.86
C PRO A 227 -10.83 -6.49 -7.55
N ASN A 228 -9.54 -6.54 -7.22
CA ASN A 228 -8.93 -7.81 -6.85
C ASN A 228 -9.23 -8.20 -5.40
N ARG A 229 -9.59 -7.23 -4.54
CA ARG A 229 -9.97 -7.47 -3.14
C ARG A 229 -8.85 -8.14 -2.34
N ASN A 230 -7.61 -7.85 -2.73
CA ASN A 230 -6.42 -8.40 -2.11
C ASN A 230 -6.07 -7.63 -0.86
N LEU A 231 -6.09 -8.31 0.29
CA LEU A 231 -5.68 -7.68 1.54
C LEU A 231 -4.19 -7.90 1.80
N ASN A 232 -3.69 -9.13 1.72
CA ASN A 232 -2.46 -9.49 2.42
C ASN A 232 -1.27 -9.85 1.52
N HIS A 233 -1.45 -9.93 0.19
CA HIS A 233 -0.41 -10.47 -0.69
C HIS A 233 0.12 -9.40 -1.64
N TYR A 234 1.25 -8.80 -1.34
CA TYR A 234 1.84 -7.73 -2.14
C TYR A 234 3.35 -7.74 -2.02
N ILE A 235 4.03 -7.09 -2.95
CA ILE A 235 5.44 -6.70 -2.78
C ILE A 235 5.43 -5.35 -2.11
N GLU A 236 5.82 -5.30 -0.84
CA GLU A 236 5.90 -4.06 -0.10
C GLU A 236 7.14 -3.28 -0.55
N ALA A 237 6.98 -1.98 -0.75
CA ALA A 237 8.04 -1.06 -1.11
C ALA A 237 8.25 -0.06 0.02
N GLN A 238 9.50 0.06 0.48
CA GLN A 238 9.90 1.07 1.45
C GLN A 238 10.69 2.14 0.70
N VAL A 239 10.06 3.30 0.52
CA VAL A 239 10.57 4.45 -0.22
C VAL A 239 11.46 5.28 0.69
N HIS A 240 12.73 5.43 0.31
CA HIS A 240 13.71 6.25 1.01
C HIS A 240 13.75 7.65 0.41
N GLY A 241 13.88 8.68 1.23
CA GLY A 241 13.79 10.07 0.81
C GLY A 241 12.37 10.64 0.87
N ASP A 242 12.23 11.92 0.53
CA ASP A 242 10.93 12.58 0.49
C ASP A 242 10.12 12.18 -0.73
N ILE A 243 8.80 12.42 -0.65
CA ILE A 243 7.89 12.15 -1.75
C ILE A 243 7.12 13.44 -1.98
N PHE A 244 7.55 14.19 -3.00
CA PHE A 244 6.94 15.46 -3.39
C PHE A 244 5.82 15.19 -4.38
N LEU A 245 4.61 15.63 -4.09
CA LEU A 245 3.44 15.41 -4.94
C LEU A 245 3.64 15.94 -6.36
N LYS A 246 4.35 17.07 -6.50
CA LYS A 246 4.62 17.68 -7.81
C LYS A 246 5.60 16.88 -8.68
N GLU A 247 6.56 16.20 -8.06
CA GLU A 247 7.70 15.59 -8.76
C GLU A 247 7.52 14.08 -8.89
N ASP A 248 7.10 13.45 -7.78
CA ASP A 248 7.08 12.00 -7.62
C ASP A 248 5.71 11.37 -7.91
N VAL A 249 4.60 12.11 -7.85
CA VAL A 249 3.25 11.56 -8.03
C VAL A 249 2.76 11.82 -9.45
N LYS A 250 2.25 10.77 -10.11
CA LYS A 250 1.64 10.88 -11.45
C LYS A 250 0.13 10.84 -11.41
N MET A 251 -0.43 9.99 -10.55
CA MET A 251 -1.87 9.77 -10.50
C MET A 251 -2.35 9.65 -9.06
N LEU A 252 -3.57 10.13 -8.82
CA LEU A 252 -4.38 9.85 -7.65
C LEU A 252 -5.58 9.02 -8.12
N VAL A 253 -5.76 7.86 -7.51
CA VAL A 253 -6.99 7.08 -7.64
C VAL A 253 -7.75 7.17 -6.33
N ALA A 254 -8.97 7.69 -6.38
CA ALA A 254 -9.79 7.95 -5.20
C ALA A 254 -11.09 7.14 -5.18
N ASP A 255 -11.65 6.97 -3.99
CA ASP A 255 -12.96 6.31 -3.82
C ASP A 255 -14.11 7.27 -4.16
N PRO A 256 -15.04 6.89 -5.06
CA PRO A 256 -16.14 7.75 -5.48
C PRO A 256 -17.07 8.19 -4.35
N SER A 257 -17.07 7.56 -3.16
CA SER A 257 -17.85 8.03 -2.00
C SER A 257 -17.45 9.43 -1.54
N PHE A 258 -16.26 9.91 -1.92
CA PHE A 258 -15.83 11.28 -1.63
C PHE A 258 -16.33 12.31 -2.63
N LYS A 259 -16.91 11.93 -3.78
CA LYS A 259 -17.42 12.90 -4.77
C LYS A 259 -18.49 13.81 -4.15
N GLY A 260 -18.39 15.10 -4.42
CA GLY A 260 -19.32 16.10 -3.86
C GLY A 260 -19.13 16.42 -2.37
N THR A 261 -18.30 15.67 -1.65
CA THR A 261 -17.95 15.95 -0.24
C THR A 261 -16.86 17.03 -0.13
N HIS A 262 -16.61 17.52 1.08
CA HIS A 262 -15.49 18.43 1.34
C HIS A 262 -14.13 17.77 1.02
N THR A 263 -13.92 16.53 1.46
CA THR A 263 -12.70 15.76 1.18
C THR A 263 -12.49 15.57 -0.32
N GLY A 264 -13.55 15.25 -1.08
CA GLY A 264 -13.48 15.11 -2.55
C GLY A 264 -13.00 16.38 -3.25
N ARG A 265 -13.54 17.55 -2.85
CA ARG A 265 -13.09 18.85 -3.40
C ARG A 265 -11.62 19.12 -3.12
N ILE A 266 -11.10 18.70 -1.96
CA ILE A 266 -9.68 18.84 -1.63
C ILE A 266 -8.83 17.91 -2.50
N LEU A 267 -9.26 16.67 -2.74
CA LEU A 267 -8.57 15.75 -3.64
C LEU A 267 -8.48 16.31 -5.07
N GLU A 268 -9.57 16.90 -5.56
CA GLU A 268 -9.59 17.61 -6.85
C GLU A 268 -8.59 18.79 -6.87
N GLN A 269 -8.52 19.58 -5.79
CA GLN A 269 -7.56 20.68 -5.66
C GLN A 269 -6.11 20.22 -5.59
N ILE A 270 -5.82 19.08 -4.93
CA ILE A 270 -4.48 18.46 -4.93
C ILE A 270 -4.06 18.16 -6.37
N CYS A 271 -4.95 17.51 -7.12
CA CYS A 271 -4.72 17.15 -8.52
C CYS A 271 -4.44 18.38 -9.39
N LEU A 272 -5.24 19.44 -9.24
CA LEU A 272 -5.02 20.70 -9.95
C LEU A 272 -3.70 21.38 -9.56
N LYS A 273 -3.42 21.52 -8.26
CA LYS A 273 -2.25 22.25 -7.74
C LYS A 273 -0.93 21.58 -8.11
N TYR A 274 -0.90 20.25 -8.06
CA TYR A 274 0.32 19.46 -8.26
C TYR A 274 0.39 18.77 -9.63
N SER A 275 -0.56 19.04 -10.53
CA SER A 275 -0.62 18.44 -11.88
C SER A 275 -0.63 16.90 -11.83
N VAL A 276 -1.46 16.36 -10.95
CA VAL A 276 -1.65 14.91 -10.75
C VAL A 276 -2.96 14.50 -11.41
N ASP A 277 -2.94 13.44 -12.22
CA ASP A 277 -4.15 12.94 -12.87
C ASP A 277 -5.10 12.32 -11.84
N LEU A 278 -6.39 12.65 -11.90
CA LEU A 278 -7.41 12.12 -11.00
C LEU A 278 -8.23 11.02 -11.67
N TYR A 279 -8.28 9.85 -11.03
CA TYR A 279 -9.17 8.76 -11.37
C TYR A 279 -10.03 8.38 -10.17
N TRP A 280 -11.16 7.75 -10.45
CA TRP A 280 -12.02 7.16 -9.44
C TRP A 280 -12.15 5.67 -9.72
N HIS A 281 -11.88 4.82 -8.74
CA HIS A 281 -12.20 3.40 -8.87
C HIS A 281 -13.72 3.19 -8.69
N MET A 282 -14.18 1.94 -8.71
CA MET A 282 -15.62 1.63 -8.69
C MET A 282 -16.34 1.92 -7.34
N GLY A 283 -15.61 2.26 -6.28
CA GLY A 283 -16.13 2.38 -4.92
C GLY A 283 -16.58 1.07 -4.30
N PHE A 284 -16.72 1.05 -2.97
CA PHE A 284 -17.24 -0.11 -2.23
C PHE A 284 -18.41 0.30 -1.32
N THR A 285 -19.56 -0.32 -1.54
CA THR A 285 -20.73 -0.24 -0.65
C THR A 285 -21.11 -1.62 -0.15
N LEU A 286 -21.66 -1.71 1.05
CA LEU A 286 -22.16 -2.96 1.60
C LEU A 286 -23.41 -2.69 2.44
N LEU A 287 -24.47 -3.46 2.22
CA LEU A 287 -25.65 -3.39 3.08
C LEU A 287 -25.28 -3.85 4.50
N VAL A 288 -25.87 -3.23 5.52
CA VAL A 288 -25.58 -3.57 6.93
C VAL A 288 -25.83 -5.04 7.21
N ASP A 289 -26.91 -5.61 6.67
CA ASP A 289 -27.30 -7.01 6.86
C ASP A 289 -26.40 -8.00 6.08
N GLU A 290 -25.59 -7.51 5.14
CA GLU A 290 -24.60 -8.32 4.39
C GLU A 290 -23.22 -8.32 5.07
N VAL A 291 -23.04 -7.56 6.15
CA VAL A 291 -21.77 -7.53 6.89
C VAL A 291 -21.56 -8.86 7.60
N PRO A 292 -20.47 -9.60 7.31
CA PRO A 292 -20.25 -10.93 7.86
C PRO A 292 -19.88 -10.88 9.35
N MET A 293 -20.44 -11.81 10.14
CA MET A 293 -20.06 -12.01 11.55
C MET A 293 -18.73 -12.74 11.73
N ASN A 294 -18.23 -13.43 10.69
CA ASN A 294 -17.09 -14.35 10.77
C ASN A 294 -15.83 -13.82 10.07
N PHE A 295 -15.76 -12.52 9.76
CA PHE A 295 -14.57 -11.90 9.16
C PHE A 295 -14.18 -10.65 9.94
N ARG A 296 -12.93 -10.58 10.40
CA ARG A 296 -12.36 -9.47 11.18
C ARG A 296 -13.04 -9.21 12.54
N GLY A 297 -13.78 -10.18 13.05
CA GLY A 297 -14.34 -10.20 14.39
C GLY A 297 -15.86 -10.05 14.41
N PRO A 298 -16.54 -10.54 15.47
CA PRO A 298 -18.00 -10.57 15.53
C PRO A 298 -18.65 -9.19 15.72
N SER A 299 -17.88 -8.13 16.01
CA SER A 299 -18.38 -6.78 16.23
C SER A 299 -18.64 -5.99 14.94
N MET A 300 -18.20 -6.49 13.77
CA MET A 300 -18.32 -5.76 12.49
C MET A 300 -19.77 -5.39 12.12
N PRO A 301 -20.78 -6.27 12.23
CA PRO A 301 -22.16 -5.90 11.92
C PRO A 301 -22.73 -4.82 12.84
N SER A 302 -22.41 -4.88 14.14
CA SER A 302 -22.90 -3.87 15.10
C SER A 302 -22.24 -2.50 14.87
N LEU A 303 -20.96 -2.49 14.48
CA LEU A 303 -20.27 -1.26 14.09
C LEU A 303 -20.84 -0.69 12.79
N ALA A 304 -21.07 -1.53 11.79
CA ALA A 304 -21.67 -1.12 10.52
C ALA A 304 -23.03 -0.46 10.77
N LYS A 305 -23.91 -1.09 11.55
CA LYS A 305 -25.22 -0.55 11.93
C LYS A 305 -25.12 0.82 12.62
N ARG A 306 -24.07 1.04 13.42
CA ARG A 306 -23.85 2.30 14.14
C ARG A 306 -23.50 3.47 13.21
N ILE A 307 -22.79 3.21 12.12
CA ILE A 307 -22.26 4.26 11.22
C ILE A 307 -23.04 4.39 9.91
N ALA A 308 -23.90 3.41 9.60
CA ALA A 308 -24.65 3.34 8.36
C ALA A 308 -25.59 4.53 8.17
N GLN A 309 -25.82 4.86 6.90
CA GLN A 309 -26.90 5.73 6.46
C GLN A 309 -27.69 4.98 5.39
N SER A 310 -29.02 5.00 5.50
CA SER A 310 -29.90 4.31 4.53
C SER A 310 -29.57 2.82 4.36
N ASP A 311 -29.29 2.11 5.46
CA ASP A 311 -29.01 0.67 5.54
C ASP A 311 -27.77 0.15 4.78
N PHE A 312 -26.87 1.02 4.34
CA PHE A 312 -25.56 0.64 3.81
C PHE A 312 -24.42 1.40 4.47
N ILE A 313 -23.20 0.89 4.24
CA ILE A 313 -21.94 1.54 4.62
C ILE A 313 -21.04 1.71 3.39
N ASP A 314 -20.31 2.81 3.35
CA ASP A 314 -19.22 3.09 2.42
C ASP A 314 -17.98 3.62 3.17
N VAL A 315 -16.90 3.92 2.44
CA VAL A 315 -15.67 4.41 3.08
C VAL A 315 -15.78 5.85 3.59
N ASN A 316 -16.62 6.70 3.01
CA ASN A 316 -16.86 8.04 3.53
C ASN A 316 -17.56 8.01 4.90
N MET A 317 -18.46 7.05 5.13
CA MET A 317 -19.08 6.81 6.43
C MET A 317 -18.07 6.30 7.46
N ILE A 318 -17.20 5.34 7.09
CA ILE A 318 -16.09 4.91 7.96
C ILE A 318 -15.14 6.09 8.26
N GLY A 319 -14.88 6.93 7.26
CA GLY A 319 -14.14 8.17 7.38
C GLY A 319 -14.72 9.11 8.43
N SER A 320 -16.01 9.39 8.28
CA SER A 320 -16.78 10.25 9.17
C SER A 320 -16.80 9.72 10.61
N ALA A 321 -16.95 8.40 10.79
CA ALA A 321 -16.87 7.76 12.09
C ALA A 321 -15.48 7.90 12.75
N ALA A 322 -14.40 7.76 11.99
CA ALA A 322 -13.04 7.98 12.52
C ALA A 322 -12.79 9.44 12.89
N MET A 323 -13.30 10.39 12.10
CA MET A 323 -13.24 11.81 12.44
C MET A 323 -14.04 12.14 13.71
N ASP A 324 -15.24 11.56 13.86
CA ASP A 324 -16.05 11.71 15.07
C ASP A 324 -15.38 11.09 16.29
N LEU A 325 -14.80 9.89 16.17
CA LEU A 325 -14.01 9.26 17.24
C LEU A 325 -12.86 10.17 17.72
N LYS A 326 -12.18 10.86 16.80
CA LYS A 326 -11.10 11.79 17.13
C LYS A 326 -11.62 13.06 17.83
N ARG A 327 -12.73 13.62 17.37
CA ARG A 327 -13.32 14.86 17.91
C ARG A 327 -14.03 14.62 19.24
N ASN A 328 -14.76 13.52 19.34
CA ASN A 328 -15.72 13.22 20.40
C ASN A 328 -15.49 11.79 20.94
N PRO A 329 -14.31 11.45 21.48
CA PRO A 329 -14.00 10.07 21.89
C PRO A 329 -14.96 9.53 22.96
N SER A 330 -15.57 10.38 23.79
CA SER A 330 -16.57 10.00 24.78
C SER A 330 -17.81 9.33 24.16
N ASN A 331 -18.19 9.72 22.94
CA ASN A 331 -19.34 9.15 22.25
C ASN A 331 -19.14 7.67 21.92
N TRP A 332 -17.90 7.19 21.93
CA TRP A 332 -17.50 5.83 21.54
C TRP A 332 -17.09 4.95 22.73
N SER A 333 -17.23 5.46 23.95
CA SER A 333 -16.79 4.79 25.18
C SER A 333 -17.50 3.45 25.43
N ASP A 334 -18.71 3.26 24.89
CA ASP A 334 -19.45 1.99 24.92
C ASP A 334 -18.78 0.87 24.09
N ARG A 335 -17.91 1.23 23.14
CA ARG A 335 -17.18 0.29 22.27
C ARG A 335 -15.72 0.08 22.67
N GLY A 336 -15.26 0.73 23.74
CA GLY A 336 -13.91 0.57 24.27
C GLY A 336 -13.06 1.83 24.16
N THR A 337 -11.75 1.63 24.23
CA THR A 337 -10.75 2.71 24.14
C THR A 337 -10.65 3.26 22.73
N TYR A 338 -10.12 4.48 22.60
CA TYR A 338 -9.86 5.09 21.29
C TYR A 338 -9.09 4.16 20.33
N LYS A 339 -8.08 3.45 20.84
CA LYS A 339 -7.25 2.53 20.03
C LYS A 339 -8.07 1.33 19.54
N GLU A 340 -8.90 0.76 20.40
CA GLU A 340 -9.75 -0.38 20.05
C GLU A 340 -10.79 0.01 18.99
N VAL A 341 -11.48 1.13 19.17
CA VAL A 341 -12.49 1.59 18.21
C VAL A 341 -11.85 1.97 16.86
N LEU A 342 -10.68 2.63 16.88
CA LEU A 342 -9.95 2.95 15.64
C LEU A 342 -9.54 1.67 14.90
N GLN A 343 -9.11 0.63 15.64
CA GLN A 343 -8.82 -0.68 15.07
C GLN A 343 -10.09 -1.33 14.51
N GLU A 344 -11.25 -1.25 15.17
CA GLU A 344 -12.51 -1.78 14.60
C GLU A 344 -12.88 -1.08 13.27
N LEU A 345 -12.73 0.25 13.19
CA LEU A 345 -13.01 1.00 11.96
C LEU A 345 -12.10 0.59 10.80
N LYS A 346 -10.81 0.31 11.06
CA LYS A 346 -9.91 -0.28 10.07
C LYS A 346 -10.38 -1.68 9.63
N LEU A 347 -10.78 -2.50 10.59
CA LEU A 347 -11.25 -3.86 10.32
C LEU A 347 -12.54 -3.83 9.48
N LEU A 348 -13.41 -2.86 9.69
CA LEU A 348 -14.59 -2.63 8.87
C LEU A 348 -14.23 -2.15 7.45
N TRP A 349 -13.18 -1.35 7.29
CA TRP A 349 -12.63 -1.06 5.95
C TRP A 349 -12.17 -2.34 5.23
N HIS A 350 -11.49 -3.26 5.93
CA HIS A 350 -11.12 -4.55 5.33
C HIS A 350 -12.35 -5.38 4.91
N VAL A 351 -13.46 -5.28 5.65
CA VAL A 351 -14.74 -5.91 5.26
C VAL A 351 -15.23 -5.31 3.94
N LEU A 352 -15.24 -3.98 3.80
CA LEU A 352 -15.63 -3.32 2.54
C LEU A 352 -14.76 -3.72 1.36
N VAL A 353 -13.43 -3.74 1.51
CA VAL A 353 -12.53 -4.21 0.44
C VAL A 353 -12.88 -5.65 0.03
N ARG A 354 -13.13 -6.52 1.03
CA ARG A 354 -13.35 -7.95 0.77
C ARG A 354 -14.73 -8.27 0.18
N TYR A 355 -15.78 -7.60 0.64
CA TYR A 355 -17.18 -7.97 0.36
C TYR A 355 -18.01 -6.86 -0.29
N GLY A 356 -17.55 -5.62 -0.27
CA GLY A 356 -18.30 -4.47 -0.79
C GLY A 356 -18.52 -4.56 -2.30
N LYS A 357 -19.68 -4.13 -2.77
CA LYS A 357 -20.09 -4.10 -4.16
C LYS A 357 -19.73 -2.73 -4.79
N PRO A 358 -19.57 -2.65 -6.12
CA PRO A 358 -19.43 -1.38 -6.81
C PRO A 358 -20.49 -0.37 -6.35
N MET A 359 -20.11 0.89 -6.20
CA MET A 359 -21.10 1.96 -6.01
C MET A 359 -21.98 2.07 -7.24
N GLU A 360 -23.30 2.02 -7.03
CA GLU A 360 -24.26 2.35 -8.09
C GLU A 360 -24.07 3.82 -8.50
N LYS A 361 -24.12 4.08 -9.81
CA LYS A 361 -23.79 5.38 -10.40
C LYS A 361 -24.93 6.39 -10.34
#